data_AF-A0A8J5MW46-F1
#
_entry.id   AF-A0A8J5MW46-F1
#
_cell.length_a   1.000
_cell.length_b   1.000
_cell.length_c   1.000
_cell.angle_alpha   90.00
_cell.angle_beta   90.00
_cell.angle_gamma   90.00
#
_symmetry.space_group_name_H-M   'P 1'
#
loop_
_entity.id
_entity.type
_entity.pdbx_description
1 polymer ?
#
loop_
_entity_poly.entity_id
_entity_poly.type
_entity_poly.pdbx_seq_one_letter_code
_entity_poly.pdbx_strand_id
1 'polypeptide(L)'
;MVLDSDGQMADSGGATGSGINFSSTIKMHQCPCCAYTTSFKTNLRTHLRTHTGEKPFTCPQCPYSATTKACLKRHFYFHTGEKPFTCSHCEYSATTKDYLNRHMRIHTGEMYECPFCPHRFVTQSKLKRHIHTHQ
;
A
#
# COMPACT_ATOMS: atom_id res chain seq x y z
N MET A 1 -11.13 -45.37 -44.47
CA MET A 1 -11.68 -45.12 -43.12
C MET A 1 -11.92 -43.61 -43.08
N VAL A 2 -13.07 -43.10 -43.54
CA VAL A 2 -14.39 -42.94 -42.87
C VAL A 2 -14.40 -41.93 -41.71
N LEU A 3 -15.56 -41.31 -41.48
CA LEU A 3 -15.79 -40.08 -40.70
C LEU A 3 -16.95 -40.26 -39.67
N ASP A 4 -17.20 -39.36 -38.71
CA ASP A 4 -16.53 -38.08 -38.47
C ASP A 4 -15.84 -37.99 -37.07
N SER A 5 -16.33 -37.39 -35.96
CA SER A 5 -17.56 -36.62 -35.70
C SER A 5 -17.39 -35.63 -34.53
N ASP A 6 -18.21 -34.58 -34.52
CA ASP A 6 -18.48 -33.66 -33.39
C ASP A 6 -17.27 -33.02 -32.69
N GLY A 7 -16.49 -32.28 -33.48
CA GLY A 7 -15.59 -31.24 -32.98
C GLY A 7 -16.33 -30.03 -32.36
N GLN A 8 -17.08 -30.25 -31.28
CA GLN A 8 -17.77 -29.21 -30.51
C GLN A 8 -17.04 -28.90 -29.19
N MET A 9 -16.51 -27.69 -29.05
CA MET A 9 -16.33 -27.07 -27.74
C MET A 9 -17.63 -26.33 -27.41
N ALA A 10 -18.36 -26.80 -26.39
CA ALA A 10 -19.67 -26.27 -26.06
C ALA A 10 -19.58 -24.84 -25.48
N ASP A 11 -20.42 -23.93 -26.00
CA ASP A 11 -20.87 -22.81 -25.20
C ASP A 11 -21.72 -23.35 -24.04
N SER A 12 -21.36 -22.97 -22.83
CA SER A 12 -22.21 -23.18 -21.66
C SER A 12 -22.44 -21.83 -20.98
N GLY A 13 -23.39 -21.07 -21.54
CA GLY A 13 -24.01 -19.93 -20.90
C GLY A 13 -24.51 -20.26 -19.48
N GLY A 14 -23.63 -20.07 -18.49
CA GLY A 14 -23.88 -20.29 -17.08
C GLY A 14 -24.14 -18.97 -16.36
N ALA A 15 -25.37 -18.47 -16.43
CA ALA A 15 -25.81 -17.29 -15.68
C ALA A 15 -25.79 -17.56 -14.16
N THR A 16 -24.63 -17.39 -13.52
CA THR A 16 -24.49 -17.49 -12.07
C THR A 16 -24.76 -16.15 -11.41
N GLY A 17 -26.04 -15.78 -11.41
CA GLY A 17 -26.59 -14.74 -10.54
C GLY A 17 -26.52 -15.16 -9.06
N SER A 18 -25.31 -15.27 -8.50
CA SER A 18 -25.10 -15.46 -7.06
C SER A 18 -25.03 -14.11 -6.37
N GLY A 19 -26.20 -13.57 -6.02
CA GLY A 19 -26.31 -12.48 -5.06
C GLY A 19 -25.81 -12.92 -3.68
N ILE A 20 -24.51 -12.79 -3.44
CA ILE A 20 -23.89 -13.09 -2.14
C ILE A 20 -24.30 -12.04 -1.10
N ASN A 21 -25.47 -12.25 -0.48
CA ASN A 21 -25.91 -11.47 0.67
C ASN A 21 -25.06 -11.83 1.90
N PHE A 22 -23.85 -11.28 1.97
CA PHE A 22 -22.91 -11.54 3.06
C PHE A 22 -23.20 -10.62 4.27
N SER A 23 -24.39 -10.78 4.83
CA SER A 23 -24.79 -10.18 6.13
C SER A 23 -24.10 -10.89 7.31
N SER A 24 -22.80 -11.16 7.20
CA SER A 24 -21.96 -11.65 8.29
C SER A 24 -21.58 -10.48 9.18
N THR A 25 -21.99 -10.53 10.44
CA THR A 25 -21.63 -9.49 11.43
C THR A 25 -20.13 -9.53 11.71
N ILE A 26 -19.36 -8.69 11.01
CA ILE A 26 -17.91 -8.57 11.18
C ILE A 26 -17.63 -8.01 12.59
N LYS A 27 -17.18 -8.87 13.50
CA LYS A 27 -16.81 -8.47 14.85
C LYS A 27 -15.58 -7.55 14.81
N MET A 28 -15.78 -6.29 15.19
CA MET A 28 -14.70 -5.31 15.28
C MET A 28 -13.95 -5.42 16.61
N HIS A 29 -12.67 -5.10 16.56
CA HIS A 29 -11.77 -4.95 17.70
C HIS A 29 -11.32 -3.50 17.79
N GLN A 30 -11.63 -2.84 18.91
CA GLN A 30 -11.33 -1.44 19.16
C GLN A 30 -10.07 -1.27 20.02
N CYS A 31 -9.31 -0.21 19.78
CA CYS A 31 -8.23 0.22 20.66
C CYS A 31 -8.80 0.90 21.91
N PRO A 32 -8.36 0.52 23.14
CA PRO A 32 -8.78 1.21 24.36
C PRO A 32 -8.18 2.62 24.49
N CYS A 33 -7.15 2.97 23.71
CA CYS A 33 -6.42 4.23 23.83
C CYS A 33 -6.77 5.28 22.75
N CYS A 34 -7.47 4.90 21.68
CA CYS A 34 -7.86 5.82 20.60
C CYS A 34 -8.99 5.24 19.73
N ALA A 35 -9.49 6.04 18.77
CA ALA A 35 -10.57 5.66 17.86
C ALA A 35 -10.22 4.56 16.82
N TYR A 36 -9.05 3.91 16.90
CA TYR A 36 -8.67 2.87 15.94
C TYR A 36 -9.50 1.58 16.14
N THR A 37 -10.09 1.10 15.06
CA THR A 37 -10.84 -0.17 15.01
C THR A 37 -10.38 -1.06 13.86
N THR A 38 -10.46 -2.37 14.03
CA THR A 38 -10.11 -3.35 13.00
C THR A 38 -10.86 -4.67 13.19
N SER A 39 -11.25 -5.34 12.11
CA SER A 39 -11.81 -6.70 12.16
C SER A 39 -10.79 -7.78 12.56
N PHE A 40 -9.49 -7.47 12.58
CA PHE A 40 -8.43 -8.44 12.83
C PHE A 40 -7.74 -8.20 14.19
N LYS A 41 -7.86 -9.15 15.12
CA LYS A 41 -7.18 -9.11 16.44
C LYS A 41 -5.65 -8.94 16.34
N THR A 42 -5.03 -9.49 15.30
CA THR A 42 -3.60 -9.36 15.00
C THR A 42 -3.20 -7.92 14.64
N ASN A 43 -4.05 -7.21 13.91
CA ASN A 43 -3.86 -5.80 13.59
C ASN A 43 -4.02 -4.94 14.85
N LEU A 44 -5.02 -5.21 15.70
CA LEU A 44 -5.16 -4.50 16.99
C LEU A 44 -3.91 -4.70 17.86
N ARG A 45 -3.43 -5.94 18.03
CA ARG A 45 -2.19 -6.21 18.79
C ARG A 45 -0.98 -5.46 18.22
N THR A 46 -0.88 -5.36 16.91
CA THR A 46 0.19 -4.61 16.24
C THR A 46 0.04 -3.09 16.43
N HIS A 47 -1.20 -2.59 16.38
CA HIS A 47 -1.53 -1.19 16.63
C HIS A 47 -1.23 -0.78 18.08
N LEU A 48 -1.51 -1.62 19.09
CA LEU A 48 -1.20 -1.31 20.49
C LEU A 48 0.28 -0.95 20.72
N ARG A 49 1.19 -1.43 19.87
CA ARG A 49 2.61 -1.08 19.89
C ARG A 49 2.91 0.39 19.57
N THR A 50 2.00 1.10 18.90
CA THR A 50 2.14 2.55 18.68
C THR A 50 1.89 3.34 19.95
N HIS A 51 1.20 2.76 20.94
CA HIS A 51 1.00 3.37 22.27
C HIS A 51 2.10 2.96 23.25
N THR A 52 2.53 1.70 23.24
CA THR A 52 3.58 1.21 24.17
C THR A 52 5.01 1.48 23.71
N GLY A 53 5.22 1.77 22.42
CA GLY A 53 6.56 1.89 21.82
C GLY A 53 7.28 0.54 21.59
N GLU A 54 6.65 -0.60 21.88
CA GLU A 54 7.22 -1.95 21.73
C GLU A 54 7.69 -2.20 20.28
N LYS A 55 8.99 -2.47 20.09
CA LYS A 55 9.60 -2.74 18.78
C LYS A 55 10.38 -4.08 18.79
N PRO A 56 9.69 -5.24 18.71
CA PRO A 56 10.31 -6.55 18.93
C PRO A 56 11.29 -7.01 17.85
N PHE A 57 11.33 -6.33 16.70
CA PHE A 57 12.10 -6.76 15.54
C PHE A 57 13.31 -5.85 15.37
N THR A 58 14.41 -6.22 16.02
CA THR A 58 15.70 -5.52 15.99
C THR A 58 16.44 -5.74 14.67
N CYS A 59 17.17 -4.73 14.20
CA CYS A 59 18.13 -4.88 13.12
C CYS A 59 19.46 -5.43 13.69
N PRO A 60 20.09 -6.44 13.08
CA PRO A 60 21.40 -6.93 13.50
C PRO A 60 22.56 -6.03 13.04
N GLN A 61 22.31 -5.06 12.15
CA GLN A 61 23.35 -4.19 11.56
C GLN A 61 23.36 -2.76 12.11
N CYS A 62 22.32 -2.34 12.85
CA CYS A 62 22.27 -1.01 13.49
C CYS A 62 21.23 -0.98 14.63
N PRO A 63 21.20 0.06 15.48
CA PRO A 63 20.25 0.18 16.60
C PRO A 63 18.76 0.30 16.22
N TYR A 64 18.39 0.19 14.94
CA TYR A 64 17.00 0.32 14.50
C TYR A 64 16.17 -0.89 14.91
N SER A 65 14.94 -0.64 15.39
CA SER A 65 13.97 -1.68 15.73
C SER A 65 12.59 -1.34 15.20
N ALA A 66 11.84 -2.36 14.79
CA ALA A 66 10.52 -2.23 14.17
C ALA A 66 9.40 -2.91 14.97
N THR A 67 8.17 -2.42 14.79
CA THR A 67 6.94 -2.99 15.38
C THR A 67 6.44 -4.25 14.63
N THR A 68 6.90 -4.47 13.39
CA THR A 68 6.56 -5.62 12.53
C THR A 68 7.76 -6.16 11.76
N LYS A 69 7.73 -7.47 11.43
CA LYS A 69 8.71 -8.12 10.54
C LYS A 69 8.78 -7.44 9.16
N ALA A 70 7.66 -7.00 8.60
CA ALA A 70 7.60 -6.34 7.30
C ALA A 70 8.32 -4.98 7.31
N CYS A 71 8.17 -4.20 8.40
CA CYS A 71 8.90 -2.95 8.58
C CYS A 71 10.42 -3.19 8.74
N LEU A 72 10.84 -4.27 9.41
CA LEU A 72 12.26 -4.65 9.47
C LEU A 72 12.79 -5.11 8.11
N LYS A 73 12.06 -5.97 7.37
CA LYS A 73 12.45 -6.39 6.01
C LYS A 73 12.66 -5.19 5.08
N ARG A 74 11.74 -4.22 5.10
CA ARG A 74 11.87 -2.98 4.32
C ARG A 74 13.07 -2.13 4.77
N HIS A 75 13.40 -2.12 6.06
CA HIS A 75 14.56 -1.41 6.57
C HIS A 75 15.88 -2.01 6.07
N PHE A 76 15.99 -3.33 5.88
CA PHE A 76 17.21 -3.93 5.30
C PHE A 76 17.57 -3.39 3.91
N TYR A 77 16.60 -2.94 3.11
CA TYR A 77 16.87 -2.28 1.82
C TYR A 77 17.69 -0.97 1.95
N PHE A 78 17.75 -0.35 3.14
CA PHE A 78 18.70 0.74 3.41
C PHE A 78 20.15 0.25 3.49
N HIS A 79 20.36 -0.94 4.06
CA HIS A 79 21.68 -1.55 4.20
C HIS A 79 22.18 -2.18 2.89
N THR A 80 21.30 -2.87 2.15
CA THR A 80 21.67 -3.53 0.89
C THR A 80 21.66 -2.58 -0.32
N GLY A 81 20.99 -1.43 -0.22
CA GLY A 81 20.75 -0.53 -1.34
C GLY A 81 19.72 -1.03 -2.36
N GLU A 82 19.16 -2.24 -2.18
CA GLU A 82 18.17 -2.84 -3.07
C GLU A 82 16.91 -1.96 -3.20
N LYS A 83 16.42 -1.83 -4.42
CA LYS A 83 15.20 -1.06 -4.73
C LYS A 83 14.28 -1.89 -5.62
N PRO A 84 13.50 -2.84 -5.07
CA PRO A 84 12.79 -3.85 -5.85
C PRO A 84 11.66 -3.33 -6.77
N PHE A 85 11.31 -2.04 -6.68
CA PHE A 85 10.20 -1.43 -7.41
C PHE A 85 10.75 -0.40 -8.40
N THR A 86 10.99 -0.82 -9.65
CA THR A 86 11.53 0.01 -10.73
C THR A 86 10.44 0.81 -11.45
N CYS A 87 10.77 1.99 -11.97
CA CYS A 87 9.91 2.77 -12.86
C CYS A 87 9.99 2.24 -14.29
N SER A 88 8.87 2.31 -15.02
CA SER A 88 8.77 1.93 -16.44
C SER A 88 9.14 3.06 -17.41
N HIS A 89 9.31 4.29 -16.94
CA HIS A 89 9.56 5.48 -17.78
C HIS A 89 10.93 6.14 -17.53
N CYS A 90 11.65 5.74 -16.47
CA CYS A 90 12.99 6.25 -16.15
C CYS A 90 13.72 5.29 -15.19
N GLU A 91 14.99 5.54 -14.93
CA GLU A 91 15.85 4.70 -14.08
C GLU A 91 15.51 4.74 -12.57
N TYR A 92 14.52 5.54 -12.17
CA TYR A 92 14.13 5.65 -10.76
C TYR A 92 13.62 4.31 -10.22
N SER A 93 14.12 3.94 -9.04
CA SER A 93 13.71 2.72 -8.33
C SER A 93 13.46 3.01 -6.86
N ALA A 94 12.51 2.27 -6.26
CA ALA A 94 12.04 2.47 -4.89
C ALA A 94 12.09 1.19 -4.05
N THR A 95 12.12 1.37 -2.72
CA THR A 95 12.06 0.30 -1.72
C THR A 95 10.63 -0.14 -1.37
N THR A 96 9.62 0.56 -1.87
CA THR A 96 8.19 0.22 -1.72
C THR A 96 7.38 0.59 -2.96
N LYS A 97 6.29 -0.16 -3.19
CA LYS A 97 5.30 0.16 -4.23
C LYS A 97 4.67 1.55 -4.02
N ASP A 98 4.41 1.97 -2.77
CA ASP A 98 3.83 3.29 -2.48
C ASP A 98 4.73 4.44 -2.92
N TYR A 99 6.05 4.31 -2.71
CA TYR A 99 7.03 5.29 -3.18
C TYR A 99 7.21 5.28 -4.70
N LEU A 100 7.05 4.13 -5.36
CA LEU A 100 7.01 4.06 -6.82
C LEU A 100 5.72 4.73 -7.35
N ASN A 101 4.54 4.32 -6.90
CA ASN A 101 3.25 4.90 -7.30
C ASN A 101 3.24 6.43 -7.12
N ARG A 102 3.78 6.92 -6.00
CA ARG A 102 3.92 8.35 -5.75
C ARG A 102 4.88 9.04 -6.71
N HIS A 103 5.97 8.38 -7.10
CA HIS A 103 6.88 8.87 -8.14
C HIS A 103 6.20 8.90 -9.52
N MET A 104 5.40 7.88 -9.88
CA MET A 104 4.73 7.79 -11.20
C MET A 104 3.88 9.03 -11.54
N ARG A 105 3.41 9.77 -10.53
CA ARG A 105 2.71 11.05 -10.67
C ARG A 105 3.50 12.16 -11.39
N ILE A 106 4.83 12.02 -11.52
CA ILE A 106 5.62 12.92 -12.37
C ILE A 106 5.42 12.65 -13.87
N HIS A 107 5.12 11.39 -14.22
CA HIS A 107 4.89 10.95 -15.60
C HIS A 107 3.42 11.08 -15.99
N THR A 108 2.48 10.82 -15.07
CA THR A 108 1.04 11.00 -15.33
C THR A 108 0.56 12.45 -15.24
N GLY A 109 1.37 13.35 -14.66
CA GLY A 109 1.02 14.77 -14.49
C GLY A 109 0.01 15.05 -13.37
N GLU A 110 -0.43 14.03 -12.63
CA GLU A 110 -1.36 14.08 -11.49
C GLU A 110 -0.71 14.75 -10.26
N MET A 111 -0.36 16.03 -10.34
CA MET A 111 0.29 16.79 -9.26
C MET A 111 -0.73 17.61 -8.46
N TYR A 112 -0.36 17.99 -7.23
CA TYR A 112 -1.13 18.97 -6.44
C TYR A 112 -0.63 20.38 -6.76
N GLU A 113 -1.54 21.31 -7.00
CA GLU A 113 -1.24 22.66 -7.48
C GLU A 113 -1.35 23.67 -6.34
N CYS A 114 -0.51 24.71 -6.37
CA CYS A 114 -0.61 25.81 -5.41
C CYS A 114 -1.74 26.76 -5.81
N PRO A 115 -2.67 27.12 -4.91
CA PRO A 115 -3.74 28.07 -5.23
C PRO A 115 -3.24 29.51 -5.39
N PHE A 116 -1.99 29.80 -5.02
CA PHE A 116 -1.42 31.16 -5.02
C PHE A 116 -0.32 31.38 -6.07
N CYS A 117 0.19 30.33 -6.73
CA CYS A 117 1.24 30.46 -7.75
C CYS A 117 1.33 29.22 -8.67
N PRO A 118 2.08 29.28 -9.80
CA PRO A 118 2.16 28.17 -10.75
C PRO A 118 2.88 26.89 -10.28
N HIS A 119 3.35 26.81 -9.02
CA HIS A 119 4.11 25.64 -8.55
C HIS A 119 3.22 24.41 -8.30
N ARG A 120 3.67 23.27 -8.83
CA ARG A 120 3.02 21.95 -8.71
C ARG A 120 3.88 21.00 -7.89
N PHE A 121 3.25 20.09 -7.14
CA PHE A 121 3.90 19.22 -6.16
C PHE A 121 3.41 17.79 -6.25
N VAL A 122 4.34 16.83 -6.24
CA VAL A 122 4.05 15.38 -6.27
C VAL A 122 3.30 14.89 -5.01
N THR A 123 3.34 15.64 -3.90
CA THR A 123 2.74 15.21 -2.62
C THR A 123 2.03 16.36 -1.90
N GLN A 124 0.90 16.06 -1.26
CA GLN A 124 0.10 17.05 -0.54
C GLN A 124 0.89 17.67 0.61
N SER A 125 1.76 16.91 1.29
CA SER A 125 2.60 17.44 2.38
C SER A 125 3.63 18.47 1.90
N LYS A 126 4.17 18.31 0.68
CA LYS A 126 5.08 19.30 0.07
C LYS A 126 4.32 20.56 -0.33
N LEU A 127 3.13 20.41 -0.93
CA LEU A 127 2.24 21.55 -1.22
C LEU A 127 1.85 22.28 0.07
N LYS A 128 1.34 21.58 1.08
CA LYS A 128 0.96 22.16 2.38
C LYS A 128 2.11 22.98 2.97
N ARG A 129 3.34 22.46 2.98
CA ARG A 129 4.51 23.20 3.45
C ARG A 129 4.84 24.43 2.59
N HIS A 130 4.67 24.35 1.27
CA HIS A 130 4.84 25.50 0.38
C HIS A 130 3.76 26.57 0.57
N ILE A 131 2.50 26.19 0.84
CA ILE A 131 1.41 27.16 1.08
C ILE A 131 1.75 28.12 2.24
N HIS A 132 2.49 27.66 3.26
CA HIS A 132 2.93 28.51 4.37
C HIS A 132 3.98 29.57 3.96
N THR A 133 4.53 29.53 2.74
CA THR A 133 5.43 30.60 2.24
C THR A 133 4.67 31.74 1.54
N HIS A 134 3.34 31.71 1.58
CA HIS A 134 2.44 32.79 1.10
C HIS A 134 1.64 33.42 2.27
N GLN A 135 2.16 33.27 3.50
CA GLN A 135 1.60 33.80 4.75
C GLN A 135 2.48 34.93 5.28
#